data_AF-A0A6P0SSN0-F1
#
_entry.id   AF-A0A6P0SSN0-F1
#
_cell.length_a   1.000
_cell.length_b   1.000
_cell.length_c   1.000
_cell.angle_alpha   90.00
_cell.angle_beta   90.00
_cell.angle_gamma   90.00
#
_symmetry.space_group_name_H-M   'P 1'
#
loop_
_entity.id
_entity.type
_entity.pdbx_description
1 polymer ?
#
loop_
_entity_poly.entity_id
_entity_poly.type
_entity_poly.pdbx_seq_one_letter_code
_entity_poly.pdbx_strand_id
1 'polypeptide(L)'
;MDQVPKQLQPQQLAGLQALSRQLISLLELKQQLADLQQPFLENQGLENELPQVDQELLDFLENGCVGLHCVDSNGIILWANQAELDLLGYNADEYIGHHIAEFYSEQEVIDDILARLTAKETLKNYEASLLCKDGSIRHVLINSNVLWKNGK
;
A
#
# COMPACT_ATOMS: atom_id res chain seq x y z
N MET A 1 76.29 -14.08 19.29
CA MET A 1 75.80 -15.46 19.13
C MET A 1 74.73 -15.42 18.06
N ASP A 2 75.07 -15.93 16.87
CA ASP A 2 74.14 -16.16 15.77
C ASP A 2 72.92 -16.96 16.25
N GLN A 3 71.73 -16.40 16.11
CA GLN A 3 70.52 -17.22 16.14
C GLN A 3 70.34 -17.80 14.75
N VAL A 4 70.68 -19.09 14.60
CA VAL A 4 70.32 -19.89 13.43
C VAL A 4 68.82 -19.76 13.21
N PRO A 5 68.34 -19.35 12.01
CA PRO A 5 66.92 -19.29 11.75
C PRO A 5 66.32 -20.68 11.94
N LYS A 6 65.35 -20.83 12.85
CA LYS A 6 64.62 -22.09 13.03
C LYS A 6 63.96 -22.46 11.70
N GLN A 7 64.49 -23.46 11.01
CA GLN A 7 63.85 -24.06 9.84
C GLN A 7 62.65 -24.89 10.31
N LEU A 8 61.48 -24.58 9.77
CA LEU A 8 60.24 -25.28 10.08
C LEU A 8 60.31 -26.71 9.54
N GLN A 9 59.92 -27.69 10.37
CA GLN A 9 59.79 -29.07 9.91
C GLN A 9 58.59 -29.21 8.96
N PRO A 10 58.60 -30.16 8.00
CA PRO A 10 57.52 -30.32 7.01
C PRO A 10 56.12 -30.48 7.63
N GLN A 11 56.02 -31.13 8.79
CA GLN A 11 54.76 -31.27 9.54
C GLN A 11 54.25 -29.94 10.11
N GLN A 12 55.14 -29.04 10.54
CA GLN A 12 54.77 -27.71 11.03
C GLN A 12 54.27 -26.81 9.90
N LEU A 13 54.89 -26.92 8.72
CA LEU A 13 54.46 -26.21 7.52
C LEU A 13 53.07 -26.66 7.05
N ALA A 14 52.82 -27.98 7.04
CA ALA A 14 51.51 -28.55 6.70
C ALA A 14 50.42 -28.13 7.71
N GLY A 15 50.73 -28.09 9.01
CA GLY A 15 49.82 -27.59 10.05
C GLY A 15 49.45 -26.13 9.86
N LEU A 16 50.43 -25.27 9.55
CA LEU A 16 50.21 -23.85 9.23
C LEU A 16 49.36 -23.65 7.96
N GLN A 17 49.56 -24.47 6.92
CA GLN A 17 48.76 -24.42 5.69
C GLN A 17 47.31 -24.88 5.91
N ALA A 18 47.10 -25.89 6.77
CA ALA A 18 45.76 -26.32 7.15
C ALA A 18 45.03 -25.22 7.95
N LEU A 19 45.72 -24.59 8.90
CA LEU A 19 45.20 -23.46 9.67
C LEU A 19 44.90 -22.24 8.78
N SER A 20 45.76 -21.92 7.81
CA SER A 20 45.53 -20.79 6.91
C SER A 20 44.31 -21.02 6.01
N ARG A 21 44.10 -22.23 5.49
CA ARG A 21 42.88 -22.59 4.75
C ARG A 21 41.64 -22.44 5.63
N GLN A 22 41.67 -22.94 6.87
CA GLN A 22 40.54 -22.79 7.80
C GLN A 22 40.23 -21.32 8.10
N LEU A 23 41.25 -20.49 8.29
CA LEU A 23 41.10 -19.05 8.50
C LEU A 23 40.46 -18.36 7.30
N ILE A 24 40.89 -18.68 6.08
CA ILE A 24 40.30 -18.13 4.85
C ILE A 24 38.82 -18.51 4.75
N SER A 25 38.48 -19.80 4.92
CA SER A 25 37.09 -20.25 4.87
C SER A 25 36.22 -19.63 5.97
N LEU A 26 36.78 -19.40 7.16
CA LEU A 26 36.06 -18.71 8.25
C LEU A 26 35.79 -17.24 7.92
N LEU A 27 36.74 -16.55 7.28
CA LEU A 27 36.57 -15.17 6.85
C LEU A 27 35.53 -15.05 5.73
N GLU A 28 35.58 -15.96 4.75
CA GLU A 28 34.58 -16.05 3.67
C GLU A 28 33.17 -16.28 4.23
N LEU A 29 33.02 -17.23 5.17
CA LEU A 29 31.73 -17.50 5.79
C LEU A 29 31.20 -16.31 6.61
N LYS A 30 32.09 -15.59 7.32
CA LYS A 30 31.71 -14.37 8.04
C LYS A 30 31.26 -13.26 7.10
N GLN A 31 31.93 -13.10 5.96
CA GLN A 31 31.52 -12.12 4.95
C GLN A 31 30.14 -12.46 4.39
N GLN A 32 29.92 -13.72 4.01
CA GLN A 32 28.61 -14.18 3.54
C GLN A 32 27.49 -13.99 4.57
N LEU A 33 27.78 -14.23 5.86
CA LEU A 33 26.83 -13.98 6.93
C LEU A 33 26.48 -12.49 7.07
N ALA A 34 27.48 -11.59 6.97
CA ALA A 34 27.24 -10.15 7.01
C ALA A 34 26.39 -9.67 5.82
N ASP A 35 26.69 -10.18 4.62
CA ASP A 35 25.98 -9.85 3.38
C ASP A 35 24.51 -10.33 3.42
N LEU A 36 24.21 -11.42 4.12
CA LEU A 36 22.85 -11.92 4.32
C LEU A 36 22.10 -11.20 5.46
N GLN A 37 22.80 -10.73 6.48
CA GLN A 37 22.19 -10.06 7.63
C GLN A 37 21.67 -8.67 7.31
N GLN A 38 22.37 -7.90 6.46
CA GLN A 38 21.92 -6.57 6.06
C GLN A 38 20.52 -6.55 5.44
N PRO A 39 20.24 -7.28 4.33
CA PRO A 39 18.92 -7.27 3.71
C PRO A 39 17.83 -7.86 4.62
N PHE A 40 18.17 -8.77 5.53
CA PHE A 40 17.22 -9.31 6.50
C PHE A 40 16.78 -8.24 7.51
N LEU A 41 17.73 -7.47 8.07
CA LEU A 41 17.43 -6.39 8.99
C LEU A 41 16.68 -5.24 8.31
N GLU A 42 17.02 -4.92 7.07
CA GLU A 42 16.30 -3.93 6.26
C GLU A 42 14.85 -4.36 6.00
N ASN A 43 14.62 -5.61 5.57
CA ASN A 43 13.27 -6.13 5.37
C ASN A 43 12.46 -6.14 6.67
N GLN A 44 13.06 -6.55 7.79
CA GLN A 44 12.38 -6.48 9.09
C GLN A 44 12.04 -5.06 9.50
N GLY A 45 12.90 -4.08 9.20
CA GLY A 45 12.61 -2.66 9.42
C GLY A 45 11.37 -2.23 8.63
N LEU A 46 11.36 -2.50 7.32
CA LEU A 46 10.25 -2.18 6.43
C LEU A 46 8.95 -2.89 6.84
N GLU A 47 9.01 -4.18 7.19
CA GLU A 47 7.84 -4.94 7.66
C GLU A 47 7.23 -4.37 8.94
N ASN A 48 8.05 -3.77 9.81
CA ASN A 48 7.55 -3.11 11.02
C ASN A 48 6.98 -1.70 10.74
N GLU A 49 7.40 -1.04 9.66
CA GLU A 49 6.88 0.26 9.24
C GLU A 49 5.56 0.16 8.46
N LEU A 50 5.34 -0.94 7.72
CA LEU A 50 4.12 -1.17 6.93
C LEU A 50 2.82 -0.98 7.73
N PRO A 51 2.64 -1.58 8.93
CA PRO A 51 1.42 -1.42 9.71
C PRO A 51 1.17 0.03 10.14
N GLN A 52 2.24 0.79 10.38
CA GLN A 52 2.12 2.18 10.80
C GLN A 52 1.65 3.05 9.64
N VAL A 53 2.22 2.86 8.45
CA VAL A 53 1.79 3.55 7.23
C VAL A 53 0.34 3.18 6.87
N ASP A 54 -0.04 1.91 6.99
CA ASP A 54 -1.41 1.47 6.74
C ASP A 54 -2.40 2.13 7.72
N GLN A 55 -2.05 2.24 9.00
CA GLN A 55 -2.87 2.93 9.99
C GLN A 55 -3.01 4.42 9.71
N GLU A 56 -1.91 5.10 9.39
CA GLU A 56 -1.93 6.53 9.03
C GLU A 56 -2.76 6.79 7.77
N LEU A 57 -2.67 5.90 6.77
CA LEU A 57 -3.47 6.00 5.55
C LEU A 57 -4.96 5.78 5.84
N LEU A 58 -5.30 4.76 6.64
CA LEU A 58 -6.69 4.50 7.03
C LEU A 58 -7.28 5.66 7.81
N ASP A 59 -6.53 6.23 8.76
CA ASP A 59 -6.96 7.41 9.53
C ASP A 59 -7.22 8.60 8.60
N PHE A 60 -6.31 8.87 7.66
CA PHE A 60 -6.48 9.96 6.69
C PHE A 60 -7.71 9.78 5.79
N LEU A 61 -7.97 8.55 5.34
CA LEU A 61 -9.12 8.25 4.49
C LEU A 61 -10.44 8.33 5.26
N GLU A 62 -10.47 7.78 6.48
CA GLU A 62 -11.68 7.71 7.31
C GLU A 62 -12.05 9.08 7.91
N ASN A 63 -11.07 9.82 8.42
CA ASN A 63 -11.26 11.10 9.11
C ASN A 63 -11.01 12.33 8.23
N GLY A 64 -10.81 12.14 6.92
CA GLY A 64 -10.66 13.23 5.97
C GLY A 64 -11.89 14.12 5.86
N CYS A 65 -11.71 15.43 5.65
CA CYS A 65 -12.82 16.40 5.57
C CYS A 65 -13.62 16.34 4.26
N VAL A 66 -13.19 15.53 3.29
CA VAL A 66 -13.83 15.40 1.97
C VAL A 66 -14.53 14.05 1.94
N GLY A 67 -15.77 14.04 1.44
CA GLY A 67 -16.50 12.80 1.21
C GLY A 67 -15.75 11.92 0.20
N LEU A 68 -15.46 10.69 0.63
CA LEU A 68 -14.82 9.67 -0.18
C LEU A 68 -15.69 8.44 -0.18
N HIS A 69 -15.87 7.83 -1.34
CA HIS A 69 -16.46 6.52 -1.48
C HIS A 69 -15.79 5.76 -2.62
N CYS A 70 -15.96 4.44 -2.64
CA CYS A 70 -15.59 3.60 -3.76
C CYS A 70 -16.74 2.66 -4.11
N VAL A 71 -16.87 2.38 -5.41
CA VAL A 71 -17.86 1.47 -5.96
C VAL A 71 -17.19 0.32 -6.71
N ASP A 72 -17.89 -0.79 -6.82
CA ASP A 72 -17.50 -1.88 -7.72
C ASP A 72 -17.84 -1.55 -9.19
N SER A 73 -17.52 -2.48 -10.09
CA SER A 73 -17.80 -2.33 -11.53
C SER A 73 -19.29 -2.29 -11.88
N ASN A 74 -20.17 -2.65 -10.96
CA ASN A 74 -21.62 -2.60 -11.11
C ASN A 74 -22.22 -1.36 -10.44
N GLY A 75 -21.40 -0.43 -9.95
CA GLY A 75 -21.86 0.78 -9.27
C GLY A 75 -22.32 0.54 -7.83
N ILE A 76 -22.01 -0.62 -7.23
CA ILE A 76 -22.35 -0.91 -5.83
C ILE A 76 -21.31 -0.30 -4.91
N ILE A 77 -21.76 0.48 -3.93
CA ILE A 77 -20.89 1.14 -2.95
C ILE A 77 -20.24 0.08 -2.06
N LEU A 78 -18.90 0.04 -2.06
CA LEU A 78 -18.10 -0.90 -1.28
C LEU A 78 -17.64 -0.29 0.05
N TRP A 79 -17.36 1.00 0.05
CA TRP A 79 -16.90 1.73 1.22
C TRP A 79 -17.15 3.23 1.02
N ALA A 80 -17.38 3.93 2.13
CA ALA A 80 -17.44 5.38 2.20
C ALA A 80 -16.89 5.83 3.56
N ASN A 81 -16.23 6.99 3.60
CA ASN A 81 -15.76 7.56 4.85
C ASN A 81 -16.86 8.30 5.62
N GLN A 82 -16.57 8.66 6.87
CA GLN A 82 -17.52 9.38 7.71
C GLN A 82 -17.96 10.73 7.11
N ALA A 83 -17.08 11.46 6.42
CA ALA A 83 -17.44 12.74 5.81
C ALA A 83 -18.50 12.62 4.71
N GLU A 84 -18.47 11.56 3.90
CA GLU A 84 -19.51 11.28 2.90
C GLU A 84 -20.85 10.95 3.56
N LEU A 85 -20.81 10.10 4.59
CA LEU A 85 -22.00 9.70 5.35
C LEU A 85 -22.65 10.89 6.05
N ASP A 86 -21.86 11.76 6.68
CA ASP A 86 -22.32 12.99 7.32
C ASP A 86 -22.84 14.01 6.28
N LEU A 87 -22.20 14.06 5.10
CA LEU A 87 -22.65 14.90 4.00
C LEU A 87 -24.02 14.46 3.49
N LEU A 88 -24.34 13.17 3.45
CA LEU A 88 -25.62 12.71 2.89
C LEU A 88 -26.67 12.38 3.96
N GLY A 89 -26.24 12.29 5.22
CA GLY A 89 -27.09 11.97 6.37
C GLY A 89 -27.46 10.50 6.50
N TYR A 90 -26.67 9.59 5.91
CA TYR A 90 -26.89 8.15 5.97
C TYR A 90 -25.96 7.47 6.98
N ASN A 91 -26.40 6.36 7.57
CA ASN A 91 -25.48 5.45 8.25
C ASN A 91 -24.82 4.51 7.23
N ALA A 92 -23.67 3.94 7.59
CA ALA A 92 -22.96 2.98 6.74
C ALA A 92 -23.85 1.81 6.28
N ASP A 93 -24.67 1.24 7.18
CA ASP A 93 -25.58 0.13 6.90
C ASP A 93 -26.73 0.48 5.92
N GLU A 94 -26.98 1.77 5.71
CA GLU A 94 -28.03 2.28 4.81
C GLU A 94 -27.45 2.78 3.48
N TYR A 95 -26.12 2.87 3.35
CA TYR A 95 -25.41 3.45 2.21
C TYR A 95 -24.54 2.42 1.50
N ILE A 96 -23.74 1.68 2.25
CA ILE A 96 -22.84 0.66 1.71
C ILE A 96 -23.65 -0.54 1.24
N GLY A 97 -23.33 -1.06 0.06
CA GLY A 97 -24.05 -2.16 -0.60
C GLY A 97 -25.22 -1.72 -1.48
N HIS A 98 -25.61 -0.44 -1.43
CA HIS A 98 -26.58 0.14 -2.36
C HIS A 98 -25.94 0.55 -3.67
N HIS A 99 -26.75 0.71 -4.72
CA HIS A 99 -26.27 1.20 -6.00
C HIS A 99 -26.13 2.73 -5.95
N ILE A 100 -24.99 3.27 -6.38
CA ILE A 100 -24.65 4.69 -6.24
C ILE A 100 -25.68 5.64 -6.88
N ALA A 101 -26.35 5.20 -7.94
CA ALA A 101 -27.40 5.97 -8.61
C ALA A 101 -28.61 6.30 -7.71
N GLU A 102 -28.86 5.53 -6.65
CA GLU A 102 -29.93 5.80 -5.69
C GLU A 102 -29.75 7.15 -4.98
N PHE A 103 -28.52 7.67 -4.93
CA PHE A 103 -28.15 8.88 -4.21
C PHE A 103 -27.97 10.10 -5.12
N TYR A 104 -28.35 10.01 -6.40
CA TYR A 104 -28.33 11.14 -7.34
C TYR A 104 -29.74 11.64 -7.61
N SER A 105 -29.90 12.96 -7.71
CA SER A 105 -31.21 13.53 -8.09
C SER A 105 -31.53 13.35 -9.58
N GLU A 106 -30.49 13.22 -10.41
CA GLU A 106 -30.59 13.13 -11.87
C GLU A 106 -29.88 11.87 -12.37
N GLN A 107 -30.65 10.91 -12.90
CA GLN A 107 -30.11 9.63 -13.36
C GLN A 107 -29.11 9.80 -14.52
N GLU A 108 -29.35 10.75 -15.43
CA GLU A 108 -28.49 11.00 -16.59
C GLU A 108 -27.07 11.41 -16.17
N VAL A 109 -26.93 12.10 -15.04
CA VAL A 109 -25.64 12.55 -14.51
C VAL A 109 -24.80 11.37 -14.04
N ILE A 110 -25.37 10.47 -13.23
CA ILE A 110 -24.62 9.30 -12.75
C ILE A 110 -24.33 8.31 -13.87
N ASP A 111 -25.24 8.18 -14.85
CA ASP A 111 -25.02 7.33 -16.01
C ASP A 111 -23.84 7.85 -16.87
N ASP A 112 -23.72 9.17 -17.08
CA ASP A 112 -22.56 9.78 -17.75
C ASP A 112 -21.26 9.54 -16.96
N ILE A 113 -21.29 9.76 -15.64
CA ILE A 113 -20.12 9.52 -14.77
C ILE A 113 -19.64 8.07 -14.90
N LEU A 114 -20.54 7.10 -14.74
CA LEU A 114 -20.20 5.67 -14.82
C LEU A 114 -19.70 5.27 -16.22
N ALA A 115 -20.32 5.80 -17.28
CA ALA A 115 -19.89 5.55 -18.66
C ALA A 115 -18.46 6.07 -18.90
N ARG A 116 -18.15 7.28 -18.44
CA ARG A 116 -16.82 7.89 -18.58
C ARG A 116 -15.75 7.17 -17.76
N LEU A 117 -16.08 6.75 -16.53
CA LEU A 117 -15.20 5.92 -15.71
C LEU A 117 -14.91 4.58 -16.39
N THR A 118 -15.93 3.93 -16.97
CA THR A 118 -15.76 2.69 -17.75
C THR A 118 -14.88 2.91 -18.98
N ALA A 119 -14.95 4.08 -19.60
CA ALA A 119 -14.07 4.49 -20.69
C ALA A 119 -12.64 4.88 -20.24
N LYS A 120 -12.31 4.71 -18.96
CA LYS A 120 -11.01 5.04 -18.34
C LYS A 120 -10.69 6.53 -18.31
N GLU A 121 -11.72 7.36 -18.33
CA GLU A 121 -11.56 8.79 -18.12
C GLU A 121 -11.45 9.11 -16.64
N THR A 122 -10.70 10.17 -16.33
CA THR A 122 -10.68 10.79 -15.00
C THR A 122 -11.58 12.01 -15.04
N LEU A 123 -12.57 12.05 -14.16
CA LEU A 123 -13.44 13.19 -13.98
C LEU A 123 -12.82 14.17 -12.98
N LYS A 124 -12.87 15.46 -13.31
CA LYS A 124 -12.41 16.54 -12.44
C LYS A 124 -13.45 17.63 -12.37
N ASN A 125 -13.75 18.08 -11.15
CA ASN A 125 -14.73 19.13 -10.88
C ASN A 125 -16.06 18.92 -11.63
N TYR A 126 -16.55 17.68 -11.69
CA TYR A 126 -17.82 17.38 -12.34
C TYR A 126 -18.96 17.83 -11.42
N GLU A 127 -19.83 18.71 -11.90
CA GLU A 127 -20.98 19.20 -11.12
C GLU A 127 -22.05 18.12 -11.04
N ALA A 128 -22.50 17.81 -9.82
CA ALA A 128 -23.57 16.86 -9.58
C ALA A 128 -24.47 17.31 -8.43
N SER A 129 -25.65 16.71 -8.37
CA SER A 129 -26.67 16.96 -7.36
C SER A 129 -27.00 15.64 -6.66
N LEU A 130 -26.68 15.54 -5.38
CA LEU A 130 -26.88 14.33 -4.57
C LEU A 130 -28.15 14.45 -3.71
N LEU A 131 -28.86 13.34 -3.57
CA LEU A 131 -30.07 13.21 -2.76
C LEU A 131 -29.72 12.74 -1.34
N CYS A 132 -29.97 13.58 -0.36
CA CYS A 132 -29.75 13.28 1.05
C CYS A 132 -30.91 12.48 1.64
N LYS A 133 -30.67 11.83 2.78
CA LYS A 133 -31.69 11.03 3.48
C LYS A 133 -32.93 11.81 3.88
N ASP A 134 -32.77 13.09 4.21
CA ASP A 134 -33.86 14.00 4.56
C ASP A 134 -34.65 14.53 3.34
N GLY A 135 -34.27 14.10 2.13
CA GLY A 135 -34.85 14.53 0.86
C GLY A 135 -34.28 15.84 0.32
N SER A 136 -33.32 16.47 1.03
CA SER A 136 -32.62 17.66 0.52
C SER A 136 -31.66 17.30 -0.61
N ILE A 137 -31.36 18.28 -1.47
CA ILE A 137 -30.39 18.15 -2.55
C ILE A 137 -29.13 18.92 -2.17
N ARG A 138 -27.97 18.27 -2.31
CA ARG A 138 -26.66 18.91 -2.14
C ARG A 138 -25.93 18.96 -3.47
N HIS A 139 -25.53 20.16 -3.86
CA HIS A 139 -24.69 20.37 -5.03
C HIS A 139 -23.22 20.14 -4.66
N VAL A 140 -22.55 19.30 -5.45
CA VAL A 140 -21.19 18.85 -5.19
C VAL A 140 -20.33 18.95 -6.45
N LEU A 141 -19.02 19.00 -6.24
CA LEU A 141 -18.02 18.82 -7.29
C LEU A 141 -17.35 17.47 -7.10
N ILE A 142 -17.46 16.61 -8.09
CA ILE A 142 -16.95 15.25 -8.05
C ILE A 142 -15.63 15.16 -8.81
N ASN A 143 -14.63 14.61 -8.13
CA ASN A 143 -13.40 14.14 -8.75
C ASN A 143 -13.41 12.62 -8.62
N SER A 144 -13.35 11.91 -9.75
CA SER A 144 -13.47 10.46 -9.74
C SER A 144 -12.56 9.82 -10.80
N ASN A 145 -11.99 8.69 -10.43
CA ASN A 145 -11.21 7.83 -11.29
C ASN A 145 -11.50 6.37 -10.94
N VAL A 146 -11.00 5.46 -11.77
CA VAL A 146 -11.19 4.03 -11.57
C VAL A 146 -9.83 3.34 -11.49
N LEU A 147 -9.70 2.45 -10.52
CA LEU A 147 -8.52 1.59 -10.36
C LEU A 147 -8.79 0.27 -11.06
N TRP A 148 -8.13 0.03 -12.19
CA TRP A 148 -8.18 -1.23 -12.91
C TRP A 148 -7.11 -2.19 -12.35
N LYS A 149 -7.50 -3.41 -11.97
CA LYS A 149 -6.58 -4.46 -11.55
C LYS A 149 -6.70 -5.65 -12.52
N ASN A 150 -5.57 -6.04 -13.11
CA ASN A 150 -5.48 -7.19 -14.03
C ASN A 150 -6.39 -7.10 -15.27
N GLY A 151 -6.59 -5.90 -15.82
CA GLY A 151 -7.42 -5.70 -17.01
C GLY A 151 -8.93 -5.79 -16.77
N LYS A 152 -9.35 -5.76 -15.51
CA LYS A 152 -10.73 -5.60 -15.06
C LYS A 152 -10.82 -4.47 -14.04
#